data_AF-A0A4S2ARV6-F1
#
_entry.id   AF-A0A4S2ARV6-F1
#
_cell.length_a   1.000
_cell.length_b   1.000
_cell.length_c   1.000
_cell.angle_alpha   90.00
_cell.angle_beta   90.00
_cell.angle_gamma   90.00
#
_symmetry.space_group_name_H-M   'P 1'
#
loop_
_entity.id
_entity.type
_entity.pdbx_description
1 polymer ?
#
loop_
_entity_poly.entity_id
_entity_poly.type
_entity_poly.pdbx_seq_one_letter_code
_entity_poly.pdbx_strand_id
1 'polypeptide(L)'
;MIFVRQSSNLGVDTTGMSEAEGVKAAIEAVKALSLSIGIPQKLHEINVKEEDIPALAVAAFNDVCTGGNPRPTSVADIEAIYRKAF
;
A
#
# COMPACT_ATOMS: atom_id res chain seq x y z
N MET A 1 1.48 -17.68 5.47
CA MET A 1 2.70 -18.21 4.79
C MET A 1 3.22 -17.33 3.65
N ILE A 2 2.36 -16.67 2.86
CA ILE A 2 2.78 -15.84 1.70
C ILE A 2 3.57 -14.60 2.13
N PHE A 3 3.10 -13.86 3.14
CA PHE A 3 3.74 -12.62 3.57
C PHE A 3 5.08 -12.81 4.27
N VAL A 4 5.27 -13.93 4.97
CA VAL A 4 6.58 -14.32 5.53
C VAL A 4 7.61 -14.47 4.39
N ARG A 5 7.22 -15.13 3.29
CA ARG A 5 8.09 -15.25 2.11
C ARG A 5 8.35 -13.90 1.43
N GLN A 6 7.35 -13.00 1.37
CA GLN A 6 7.56 -11.66 0.83
C GLN A 6 8.54 -10.83 1.66
N SER A 7 8.44 -10.88 3.00
CA SER A 7 9.38 -10.21 3.90
C SER A 7 10.81 -10.71 3.71
N SER A 8 10.99 -12.02 3.57
CA SER A 8 12.29 -12.61 3.26
C SER A 8 12.86 -12.11 1.93
N ASN A 9 12.03 -12.01 0.87
CA ASN A 9 12.44 -11.44 -0.42
C ASN A 9 12.80 -9.94 -0.33
N LEU A 10 12.26 -9.23 0.64
CA LEU A 10 12.59 -7.83 0.94
C LEU A 10 13.85 -7.69 1.83
N GLY A 11 14.53 -8.81 2.12
CA GLY A 11 15.78 -8.83 2.91
C GLY A 11 15.55 -8.85 4.43
N VAL A 12 14.34 -9.14 4.90
CA VAL A 12 14.05 -9.27 6.34
C VAL A 12 14.31 -10.70 6.80
N ASP A 13 15.04 -10.89 7.90
CA ASP A 13 15.11 -12.20 8.56
C ASP A 13 13.77 -12.53 9.19
N THR A 14 13.12 -13.58 8.68
CA THR A 14 11.81 -14.03 9.14
C THR A 14 11.86 -15.29 9.99
N THR A 15 13.04 -15.71 10.44
CA THR A 15 13.20 -16.94 11.22
C THR A 15 12.38 -16.86 12.51
N GLY A 16 11.47 -17.82 12.69
CA GLY A 16 10.61 -17.89 13.88
C GLY A 16 9.42 -16.93 13.90
N MET A 17 9.21 -16.12 12.85
CA MET A 17 8.04 -15.22 12.79
C MET A 17 6.74 -15.99 12.53
N SER A 18 5.68 -15.58 13.22
CA SER A 18 4.31 -15.91 12.86
C SER A 18 3.89 -15.21 11.56
N GLU A 19 2.74 -15.61 11.00
CA GLU A 19 2.22 -14.96 9.80
C GLU A 19 1.90 -13.47 10.01
N ALA A 20 1.32 -13.12 11.16
CA ALA A 20 1.01 -11.73 11.49
C ALA A 20 2.28 -10.87 11.60
N GLU A 21 3.33 -11.42 12.21
CA GLU A 21 4.63 -10.76 12.27
C GLU A 21 5.26 -10.63 10.89
N GLY A 22 5.16 -11.67 10.06
CA GLY A 22 5.58 -11.63 8.67
C GLY A 22 4.88 -10.54 7.86
N VAL A 23 3.55 -10.39 7.99
CA VAL A 23 2.78 -9.30 7.34
C VAL A 23 3.29 -7.93 7.79
N LYS A 24 3.47 -7.74 9.10
CA LYS A 24 3.96 -6.47 9.64
C LYS A 24 5.38 -6.17 9.13
N ALA A 25 6.26 -7.16 9.12
CA ALA A 25 7.62 -7.05 8.61
C ALA A 25 7.66 -6.65 7.13
N ALA A 26 6.77 -7.22 6.29
CA ALA A 26 6.69 -6.87 4.87
C ALA A 26 6.32 -5.40 4.68
N ILE A 27 5.29 -4.93 5.39
CA ILE A 27 4.82 -3.54 5.33
C ILE A 27 5.93 -2.57 5.75
N GLU A 28 6.61 -2.86 6.86
CA GLU A 28 7.68 -2.00 7.36
C GLU A 28 8.91 -2.00 6.44
N ALA A 29 9.26 -3.12 5.82
CA ALA A 29 10.34 -3.19 4.84
C ALA A 29 10.04 -2.33 3.59
N VAL A 30 8.80 -2.36 3.08
CA VAL A 30 8.39 -1.51 1.96
C VAL A 30 8.47 -0.02 2.32
N LYS A 31 8.00 0.37 3.51
CA LYS A 31 8.11 1.76 3.99
C LYS A 31 9.56 2.21 4.15
N ALA A 32 10.40 1.37 4.75
CA ALA A 32 11.82 1.67 4.94
C ALA A 32 12.55 1.85 3.61
N LEU A 33 12.25 1.02 2.61
CA LEU A 33 12.78 1.17 1.26
C LEU A 33 12.33 2.47 0.60
N SER A 34 11.03 2.80 0.69
CA SER A 34 10.48 4.05 0.16
C SER A 34 11.22 5.28 0.71
N LEU A 35 11.46 5.29 2.03
CA LEU A 35 12.21 6.35 2.70
C LEU A 35 13.69 6.39 2.28
N SER A 36 14.35 5.24 2.16
CA SER A 36 15.80 5.19 1.89
C SER A 36 16.18 5.71 0.51
N ILE A 37 15.27 5.61 -0.47
CA ILE A 37 15.47 6.11 -1.84
C ILE A 37 14.80 7.46 -2.08
N GLY A 38 14.22 8.09 -1.05
CA GLY A 38 13.69 9.45 -1.11
C GLY A 38 12.35 9.60 -1.84
N ILE A 39 11.50 8.58 -1.83
CA ILE A 39 10.12 8.71 -2.33
C ILE A 39 9.33 9.65 -1.40
N PRO A 40 8.53 10.60 -1.92
CA PRO A 40 7.60 11.38 -1.10
C PRO A 40 6.60 10.46 -0.37
N GLN A 41 6.41 10.72 0.91
CA GLN A 41 5.61 9.84 1.77
C GLN A 41 4.12 10.18 1.72
N LYS A 42 3.77 11.37 1.25
CA LYS A 42 2.39 11.88 1.20
C LYS A 42 2.03 12.41 -0.17
N LEU A 43 0.76 12.23 -0.56
CA LEU A 43 0.28 12.63 -1.88
C LEU A 43 0.33 14.16 -2.09
N HIS A 44 0.14 14.96 -1.03
CA HIS A 44 0.24 16.41 -1.14
C HIS A 44 1.66 16.89 -1.47
N GLU A 45 2.70 16.10 -1.18
CA GLU A 45 4.11 16.42 -1.50
C GLU A 45 4.38 16.35 -3.01
N ILE A 46 3.52 15.68 -3.77
CA ILE A 46 3.56 15.60 -5.23
C ILE A 46 2.42 16.38 -5.90
N ASN A 47 1.85 17.36 -5.20
CA ASN A 47 0.79 18.26 -5.67
C ASN A 47 -0.57 17.61 -5.96
N VAL A 48 -0.87 16.45 -5.38
CA VAL A 48 -2.25 15.97 -5.34
C VAL A 48 -3.05 16.87 -4.43
N LYS A 49 -4.25 17.26 -4.86
CA LYS A 49 -5.16 18.04 -4.03
C LYS A 49 -6.19 17.15 -3.36
N GLU A 50 -6.57 17.51 -2.14
CA GLU A 50 -7.58 16.74 -1.40
C GLU A 50 -8.94 16.72 -2.12
N GLU A 51 -9.28 17.80 -2.84
CA GLU A 51 -10.49 17.93 -3.64
C GLU A 51 -10.58 16.93 -4.80
N ASP A 52 -9.44 16.41 -5.28
CA ASP A 52 -9.38 15.45 -6.39
C ASP A 52 -9.60 14.00 -5.92
N ILE A 53 -9.46 13.72 -4.61
CA ILE A 53 -9.53 12.37 -4.04
C ILE A 53 -10.83 11.61 -4.43
N PRO A 54 -12.03 12.21 -4.37
CA PRO A 54 -13.26 11.51 -4.78
C PRO A 54 -13.24 11.08 -6.25
N ALA A 55 -12.73 11.94 -7.15
CA ALA A 55 -12.62 11.63 -8.57
C ALA A 55 -11.57 10.54 -8.84
N LEU A 56 -10.42 10.60 -8.14
CA LEU A 56 -9.37 9.57 -8.21
C LEU A 56 -9.86 8.20 -7.72
N ALA A 57 -10.69 8.17 -6.68
CA ALA A 57 -11.25 6.92 -6.16
C ALA A 57 -12.18 6.23 -7.17
N VAL A 58 -13.02 7.00 -7.86
CA VAL A 58 -13.88 6.49 -8.95
C VAL A 58 -13.05 6.01 -10.13
N ALA A 59 -12.04 6.78 -10.54
CA ALA A 59 -11.16 6.40 -11.63
C ALA A 59 -10.42 5.09 -11.33
N ALA A 60 -9.86 4.95 -10.13
CA ALA A 60 -9.18 3.74 -9.69
C ALA A 60 -10.15 2.54 -9.60
N PHE A 61 -11.37 2.72 -9.12
CA PHE A 61 -12.37 1.63 -9.09
C PHE A 61 -12.67 1.08 -10.48
N ASN A 62 -12.70 1.95 -11.49
CA ASN A 62 -12.98 1.58 -12.89
C ASN A 62 -11.74 1.10 -13.66
N ASP A 63 -10.55 1.15 -13.07
CA ASP A 63 -9.32 0.67 -13.70
C ASP A 63 -9.35 -0.86 -13.86
N VAL A 64 -8.88 -1.35 -15.00
CA VAL A 64 -8.88 -2.78 -15.34
C VAL A 64 -8.05 -3.62 -14.36
N CYS A 65 -7.05 -3.02 -13.70
CA CYS A 65 -6.21 -3.71 -12.73
C CYS A 65 -6.95 -3.95 -11.41
N THR A 66 -7.95 -3.14 -11.07
CA THR A 66 -8.69 -3.26 -9.80
C THR A 66 -9.40 -4.59 -9.67
N GLY A 67 -9.83 -5.20 -10.78
CA GLY A 67 -10.41 -6.54 -10.80
C GLY A 67 -9.45 -7.65 -10.35
N GLY A 68 -8.13 -7.42 -10.39
CA GLY A 68 -7.10 -8.34 -9.92
C GLY A 68 -6.79 -8.23 -8.42
N ASN A 69 -7.37 -7.26 -7.71
CA ASN A 69 -7.12 -7.08 -6.28
C ASN A 69 -7.66 -8.29 -5.49
N PRO A 70 -6.86 -8.95 -4.63
CA PRO A 70 -7.29 -10.16 -3.92
C PRO A 70 -8.43 -9.91 -2.92
N ARG A 71 -8.71 -8.64 -2.61
CA ARG A 71 -9.83 -8.22 -1.77
C ARG A 71 -10.85 -7.46 -2.62
N PRO A 72 -12.13 -7.89 -2.67
CA PRO A 72 -13.18 -7.05 -3.24
C PRO A 72 -13.19 -5.68 -2.58
N THR A 73 -13.27 -4.64 -3.39
CA THR A 73 -13.15 -3.25 -2.94
C THR A 73 -14.33 -2.43 -3.44
N SER A 74 -14.52 -1.24 -2.86
CA SER A 74 -15.50 -0.25 -3.27
C SER A 74 -14.82 1.11 -3.50
N VAL A 75 -15.52 2.04 -4.15
CA VAL A 75 -15.05 3.44 -4.28
C VAL A 75 -14.75 4.04 -2.90
N ALA A 76 -15.59 3.77 -1.89
CA ALA A 76 -15.40 4.26 -0.53
C ALA A 76 -14.14 3.68 0.15
N ASP A 77 -13.86 2.39 -0.07
CA ASP A 77 -12.63 1.77 0.45
C ASP A 77 -11.38 2.40 -0.17
N ILE A 78 -11.40 2.64 -1.48
CA ILE A 78 -10.30 3.28 -2.21
C ILE A 78 -10.13 4.73 -1.75
N GLU A 79 -11.22 5.49 -1.61
CA GLU A 79 -11.18 6.85 -1.10
C GLU A 79 -10.56 6.91 0.30
N ALA A 80 -10.94 5.98 1.20
CA ALA A 80 -10.35 5.88 2.52
C ALA A 80 -8.84 5.59 2.49
N ILE A 81 -8.35 4.87 1.49
CA ILE A 81 -6.92 4.65 1.27
C ILE A 81 -6.24 5.94 0.79
N TYR A 82 -6.82 6.63 -0.20
CA TYR A 82 -6.30 7.93 -0.66
C TYR A 82 -6.21 8.93 0.49
N ARG A 83 -7.21 9.00 1.36
CA ARG A 83 -7.19 9.89 2.55
C ARG A 83 -6.15 9.52 3.59
N LYS A 84 -5.76 8.24 3.70
CA LYS A 84 -4.65 7.81 4.58
C LYS A 84 -3.27 8.15 3.98
N ALA A 85 -3.18 8.13 2.65
CA ALA A 85 -1.98 8.43 1.88
C ALA A 85 -1.78 9.93 1.60
N PHE A 86 -2.84 10.73 1.72
CA PHE A 86 -2.77 12.20 1.80
C PHE A 86 -2.02 12.61 3.07
#